data_AF-A0A1H9SN48-F1
#
_entry.id   AF-A0A1H9SN48-F1
#
_cell.length_a   1.000
_cell.length_b   1.000
_cell.length_c   1.000
_cell.angle_alpha   90.00
_cell.angle_beta   90.00
_cell.angle_gamma   90.00
#
_symmetry.space_group_name_H-M   'P 1'
#
loop_
_entity.id
_entity.type
_entity.pdbx_description
1 polymer ?
#
loop_
_entity_poly.entity_id
_entity_poly.type
_entity_poly.pdbx_seq_one_letter_code
_entity_poly.pdbx_strand_id
1 'polypeptide(L)'
;MKRFILVPWLLMFLTAGACGGVENNNEKVQVIEGRYAFGSYPELGLLMFFVEDTFAGKDYTYLYNERDTDLNAYKTEAYLLNVTDETRFLDVASGEEIHPAEVTYPFEYANQRMKVEVGTEFERKWTEASRHISFQRALLPIVEAEKIYIEPYSSSDYISFIKPEDNRFIYYVKEESYDEAYWRRLMLLSESLHNDKDVYLDVRYMPNDQVIGYLEIDEPFEYVIVSSEGELMRSSDRETAETFLEAELGVKFPEEGAENDQW
;
A
#
# COMPACT_ATOMS: atom_id res chain seq x y z
N MET A 1 -36.82 -70.66 12.57
CA MET A 1 -35.52 -69.99 12.36
C MET A 1 -35.34 -68.91 13.41
N LYS A 2 -34.12 -68.80 13.94
CA LYS A 2 -33.77 -68.15 15.21
C LYS A 2 -33.87 -66.62 15.14
N ARG A 3 -34.45 -66.02 16.18
CA ARG A 3 -34.48 -64.57 16.46
C ARG A 3 -33.09 -64.14 16.93
N PHE A 4 -32.49 -63.12 16.30
CA PHE A 4 -31.32 -62.42 16.82
C PHE A 4 -31.78 -61.16 17.55
N ILE A 5 -31.55 -61.17 18.86
CA ILE A 5 -31.52 -60.02 19.78
C ILE A 5 -30.03 -59.77 20.06
N LEU A 6 -29.66 -58.53 20.47
CA LEU A 6 -28.35 -58.03 20.98
C LEU A 6 -27.59 -57.27 19.87
N VAL A 7 -27.20 -55.98 19.98
CA VAL A 7 -26.93 -55.10 21.13
C VAL A 7 -26.96 -53.62 20.65
N PRO A 8 -27.63 -52.67 21.33
CA PRO A 8 -27.39 -51.24 21.16
C PRO A 8 -26.23 -50.82 22.09
N TRP A 9 -25.01 -50.75 21.57
CA TRP A 9 -23.82 -50.24 22.26
C TRP A 9 -23.28 -49.02 21.51
N LEU A 10 -24.03 -47.93 21.55
CA LEU A 10 -23.52 -46.61 21.18
C LEU A 10 -24.26 -45.51 21.94
N LEU A 11 -24.43 -45.73 23.25
CA LEU A 11 -25.07 -44.81 24.19
C LEU A 11 -24.27 -44.81 25.49
N MET A 12 -22.97 -44.53 25.38
CA MET A 12 -22.04 -44.40 26.52
C MET A 12 -20.83 -43.52 26.18
N PHE A 13 -21.07 -42.36 25.56
CA PHE A 13 -20.10 -41.25 25.49
C PHE A 13 -20.79 -39.89 25.74
N LEU A 14 -21.76 -39.91 26.66
CA LEU A 14 -22.20 -38.72 27.39
C LEU A 14 -21.70 -38.93 28.83
N THR A 15 -21.14 -37.87 29.42
CA THR A 15 -20.62 -37.73 30.80
C THR A 15 -19.14 -38.04 31.03
N ALA A 16 -18.26 -37.16 30.55
CA ALA A 16 -17.04 -36.74 31.28
C ALA A 16 -16.41 -35.53 30.57
N GLY A 17 -16.96 -34.34 30.82
CA GLY A 17 -16.43 -33.08 30.29
C GLY A 17 -17.05 -31.85 30.95
N ALA A 18 -17.56 -31.99 32.17
CA ALA A 18 -17.86 -30.86 33.05
C ALA A 18 -16.67 -30.69 34.01
N CYS A 19 -15.57 -30.15 33.48
CA CYS A 19 -14.56 -29.49 34.29
C CYS A 19 -14.76 -27.99 34.07
N GLY A 20 -15.10 -27.28 35.13
CA GLY A 20 -15.16 -25.83 35.14
C GLY A 20 -13.86 -25.25 34.61
N GLY A 21 -13.93 -24.69 33.41
CA GLY A 21 -12.97 -23.73 32.91
C GLY A 21 -13.57 -22.37 33.16
N VAL A 22 -12.87 -21.58 33.96
CA VAL A 22 -13.06 -20.15 34.19
C VAL A 22 -13.66 -19.50 32.94
N GLU A 23 -14.83 -18.89 33.07
CA GLU A 23 -15.28 -17.84 32.16
C GLU A 23 -14.25 -16.72 32.27
N ASN A 24 -13.16 -16.85 31.51
CA ASN A 24 -12.42 -15.68 31.11
C ASN A 24 -13.44 -14.88 30.29
N ASN A 25 -13.93 -13.78 30.87
CA ASN A 25 -14.34 -12.60 30.14
C ASN A 25 -13.12 -12.08 29.35
N ASN A 26 -12.58 -12.90 28.44
CA ASN A 26 -11.83 -12.41 27.32
C ASN A 26 -12.88 -11.70 26.47
N GLU A 27 -13.06 -10.42 26.76
CA GLU A 27 -13.47 -9.45 25.77
C GLU A 27 -12.77 -9.85 24.47
N LYS A 28 -13.57 -10.30 23.48
CA LYS A 28 -13.07 -10.67 22.16
C LYS A 28 -12.55 -9.42 21.48
N VAL A 29 -11.30 -9.06 21.75
CA VAL A 29 -10.56 -8.08 20.98
C VAL A 29 -10.57 -8.55 19.52
N GLN A 30 -11.02 -7.68 18.62
CA GLN A 30 -11.03 -7.96 17.19
C GLN A 30 -9.78 -7.37 16.57
N VAL A 31 -9.11 -8.14 15.72
CA VAL A 31 -7.93 -7.66 14.97
C VAL A 31 -8.34 -7.44 13.52
N ILE A 32 -8.11 -6.23 13.02
CA ILE A 32 -8.41 -5.84 11.64
C ILE A 32 -7.08 -5.58 10.93
N GLU A 33 -6.90 -6.17 9.76
CA GLU A 33 -5.76 -5.92 8.90
C GLU A 33 -6.08 -4.80 7.92
N GLY A 34 -5.13 -3.92 7.68
CA GLY A 34 -5.31 -2.82 6.75
C GLY A 34 -4.01 -2.06 6.56
N ARG A 35 -4.13 -0.79 6.20
CA ARG A 35 -3.02 0.05 5.79
C ARG A 35 -3.18 1.47 6.29
N TYR A 36 -2.06 2.10 6.59
CA TYR A 36 -1.98 3.53 6.83
C TYR A 36 -2.33 4.28 5.54
N ALA A 37 -3.34 5.14 5.60
CA ALA A 37 -3.73 5.97 4.48
C ALA A 37 -3.20 7.40 4.64
N PHE A 38 -2.85 8.02 3.52
CA PHE A 38 -2.48 9.43 3.50
C PHE A 38 -3.66 10.30 3.92
N GLY A 39 -3.41 11.31 4.75
CA GLY A 39 -4.42 12.29 5.15
C GLY A 39 -5.02 12.12 6.54
N SER A 40 -4.33 11.40 7.42
CA SER A 40 -4.55 11.40 8.88
C SER A 40 -4.53 12.82 9.46
N TYR A 41 -5.11 12.99 10.65
CA TYR A 41 -5.06 14.21 11.48
C TYR A 41 -4.36 13.91 12.81
N PRO A 42 -3.03 13.69 12.80
CA PRO A 42 -2.23 13.40 14.00
C PRO A 42 -2.51 14.33 15.18
N GLU A 43 -2.68 15.62 14.90
CA GLU A 43 -2.91 16.68 15.87
C GLU A 43 -4.25 16.54 16.61
N LEU A 44 -5.19 15.76 16.06
CA LEU A 44 -6.47 15.43 16.66
C LEU A 44 -6.51 13.99 17.21
N GLY A 45 -5.38 13.27 17.16
CA GLY A 45 -5.33 11.85 17.53
C GLY A 45 -6.08 10.94 16.55
N LEU A 46 -6.29 11.37 15.30
CA LEU A 46 -7.04 10.58 14.30
C LEU A 46 -6.12 10.07 13.20
N LEU A 47 -5.97 8.74 13.11
CA LEU A 47 -5.23 8.08 12.03
C LEU A 47 -6.18 7.52 10.98
N MET A 48 -5.89 7.75 9.71
CA MET A 48 -6.66 7.15 8.63
C MET A 48 -6.21 5.71 8.39
N PHE A 49 -7.14 4.77 8.52
CA PHE A 49 -6.91 3.34 8.36
C PHE A 49 -7.78 2.78 7.25
N PHE A 50 -7.13 2.30 6.20
CA PHE A 50 -7.76 1.74 5.01
C PHE A 50 -7.72 0.22 5.09
N VAL A 51 -8.85 -0.47 4.93
CA VAL A 51 -8.89 -1.94 4.89
C VAL A 51 -8.99 -2.41 3.45
N GLU A 52 -10.01 -1.96 2.74
CA GLU A 52 -10.20 -2.26 1.32
C GLU A 52 -11.18 -1.31 0.63
N ASP A 53 -11.18 -1.28 -0.69
CA ASP A 53 -12.22 -0.63 -1.49
C ASP A 53 -12.54 -1.38 -2.79
N THR A 54 -13.54 -0.89 -3.50
CA THR A 54 -13.97 -1.44 -4.79
C THR A 54 -13.08 -1.03 -5.98
N PHE A 55 -12.05 -0.19 -5.76
CA PHE A 55 -11.21 0.37 -6.81
C PHE A 55 -9.83 -0.29 -6.86
N ALA A 56 -9.06 -0.21 -5.77
CA ALA A 56 -7.71 -0.75 -5.62
C ALA A 56 -7.67 -2.03 -4.77
N GLY A 57 -8.81 -2.47 -4.21
CA GLY A 57 -8.86 -3.66 -3.37
C GLY A 57 -8.24 -3.39 -2.01
N LYS A 58 -7.24 -4.18 -1.61
CA LYS A 58 -6.58 -4.07 -0.29
C LYS A 58 -5.38 -3.13 -0.26
N ASP A 59 -4.98 -2.61 -1.40
CA ASP A 59 -3.91 -1.63 -1.49
C ASP A 59 -4.49 -0.23 -1.45
N TYR A 60 -3.89 0.63 -0.63
CA TYR A 60 -4.21 2.05 -0.62
C TYR A 60 -3.44 2.73 -1.77
N THR A 61 -4.17 3.18 -2.78
CA THR A 61 -3.62 3.96 -3.90
C THR A 61 -4.01 5.42 -3.76
N TYR A 62 -3.06 6.34 -3.97
CA TYR A 62 -3.36 7.76 -3.99
C TYR A 62 -3.79 8.21 -5.39
N LEU A 63 -5.00 8.75 -5.48
CA LEU A 63 -5.48 9.39 -6.71
C LEU A 63 -5.06 10.86 -6.72
N TYR A 64 -4.29 11.25 -7.74
CA TYR A 64 -3.75 12.60 -7.88
C TYR A 64 -4.79 13.63 -8.38
N ASN A 65 -5.85 13.19 -9.05
CA ASN A 65 -6.87 14.08 -9.60
C ASN A 65 -8.29 13.64 -9.21
N GLU A 66 -9.09 14.56 -8.65
CA GLU A 66 -10.50 14.33 -8.34
C GLU A 66 -11.39 14.21 -9.58
N ARG A 67 -10.96 14.80 -10.72
CA ARG A 67 -11.83 15.02 -11.88
C ARG A 67 -11.98 13.81 -12.79
N ASP A 68 -10.99 12.93 -12.79
CA ASP A 68 -10.88 11.86 -13.81
C ASP A 68 -11.38 10.50 -13.31
N THR A 69 -11.68 10.38 -12.01
CA THR A 69 -12.17 9.14 -11.42
C THR A 69 -13.67 9.22 -11.15
N ASP A 70 -14.48 8.96 -12.17
CA ASP A 70 -15.89 8.64 -11.98
C ASP A 70 -16.03 7.25 -11.36
N LEU A 71 -15.89 7.19 -10.03
CA LEU A 71 -16.02 5.96 -9.26
C LEU A 71 -17.50 5.67 -8.99
N ASN A 72 -18.27 5.44 -10.04
CA ASN A 72 -19.66 5.01 -9.93
C ASN A 72 -19.76 3.78 -9.03
N ALA A 73 -20.55 3.90 -7.96
CA ALA A 73 -20.72 2.89 -6.92
C ALA A 73 -19.47 2.58 -6.06
N TYR A 74 -18.56 3.54 -5.87
CA TYR A 74 -17.44 3.41 -4.93
C TYR A 74 -17.90 3.02 -3.53
N LYS A 75 -17.30 1.95 -3.00
CA LYS A 75 -17.43 1.58 -1.60
C LYS A 75 -16.05 1.33 -1.02
N THR A 76 -15.87 1.71 0.23
CA THR A 76 -14.64 1.44 0.98
C THR A 76 -14.96 0.98 2.38
N GLU A 77 -14.18 0.03 2.87
CA GLU A 77 -14.01 -0.22 4.27
C GLU A 77 -12.77 0.54 4.76
N ALA A 78 -13.00 1.65 5.45
CA ALA A 78 -11.96 2.48 6.02
C ALA A 78 -12.50 3.17 7.28
N TYR A 79 -11.59 3.56 8.17
CA TYR A 79 -11.90 4.08 9.49
C TYR A 79 -10.96 5.25 9.83
N LEU A 80 -11.43 6.13 10.71
CA LEU A 80 -10.54 7.03 11.46
C LEU A 80 -10.28 6.39 12.82
N LEU A 81 -9.06 5.90 13.03
CA LEU A 81 -8.66 5.37 14.31
C LEU A 81 -8.47 6.53 15.29
N ASN A 82 -9.23 6.53 16.38
CA ASN A 82 -9.00 7.39 17.51
C ASN A 82 -7.87 6.80 18.35
N VAL A 83 -6.76 7.52 18.39
CA VAL A 83 -5.55 7.20 19.15
C VAL A 83 -5.54 8.07 20.39
N THR A 84 -5.46 7.44 21.55
CA THR A 84 -5.38 8.10 22.85
C THR A 84 -4.02 7.83 23.49
N ASP A 85 -3.78 8.37 24.69
CA ASP A 85 -2.56 8.10 25.46
C ASP A 85 -2.46 6.62 25.88
N GLU A 86 -3.58 5.91 25.92
CA GLU A 86 -3.67 4.49 26.24
C GLU A 86 -3.44 3.57 25.03
N THR A 87 -3.52 4.10 23.80
CA THR A 87 -3.27 3.32 22.59
C THR A 87 -1.81 2.86 22.57
N ARG A 88 -1.56 1.58 22.28
CA ARG A 88 -0.21 1.02 22.22
C ARG A 88 0.25 0.84 20.78
N PHE A 89 1.43 1.29 20.43
CA PHE A 89 2.04 1.00 19.12
C PHE A 89 3.09 -0.09 19.27
N LEU A 90 3.08 -1.09 18.39
CA LEU A 90 4.09 -2.15 18.35
C LEU A 90 4.73 -2.17 16.96
N ASP A 91 6.02 -1.89 16.90
CA ASP A 91 6.81 -2.20 15.71
C ASP A 91 7.06 -3.71 15.68
N VAL A 92 6.51 -4.37 14.66
CA VAL A 92 6.62 -5.82 14.50
C VAL A 92 8.04 -6.26 14.15
N ALA A 93 8.84 -5.41 13.51
CA ALA A 93 10.20 -5.72 13.10
C ALA A 93 11.15 -5.83 14.31
N SER A 94 11.12 -4.81 15.16
CA SER A 94 11.96 -4.72 16.37
C SER A 94 11.34 -5.42 17.58
N GLY A 95 10.02 -5.58 17.60
CA GLY A 95 9.25 -6.00 18.78
C GLY A 95 9.15 -4.90 19.85
N GLU A 96 9.56 -3.67 19.53
CA GLU A 96 9.53 -2.54 20.44
C GLU A 96 8.13 -1.93 20.52
N GLU A 97 7.69 -1.66 21.74
CA GLU A 97 6.46 -0.95 21.99
C GLU A 97 6.74 0.54 22.13
N ILE A 98 6.05 1.34 21.32
CA ILE A 98 6.25 2.77 21.20
C ILE A 98 5.05 3.46 21.84
N HIS A 99 5.32 4.38 22.77
CA HIS A 99 4.27 5.19 23.37
C HIS A 99 3.76 6.22 22.35
N PRO A 100 2.44 6.54 22.26
CA PRO A 100 1.89 7.52 21.30
C PRO A 100 2.63 8.88 21.29
N ALA A 101 3.05 9.35 22.47
CA ALA A 101 3.81 10.59 22.62
C ALA A 101 5.27 10.51 22.12
N GLU A 102 5.81 9.30 22.03
CA GLU A 102 7.17 8.99 21.55
C GLU A 102 7.18 8.51 20.11
N VAL A 103 6.00 8.21 19.55
CA VAL A 103 5.82 8.15 18.11
C VAL A 103 6.21 9.53 17.61
N THR A 104 7.47 9.68 17.18
CA THR A 104 7.76 10.62 16.13
C THR A 104 6.83 10.18 15.03
N TYR A 105 5.69 10.88 14.92
CA TYR A 105 4.95 10.90 13.68
C TYR A 105 6.03 11.15 12.66
N PRO A 106 6.38 10.11 11.91
CA PRO A 106 5.38 9.58 11.01
C PRO A 106 5.36 8.03 10.92
N PHE A 107 4.18 7.42 10.76
CA PHE A 107 4.06 6.22 9.91
C PHE A 107 4.36 6.74 8.50
N GLU A 108 5.65 6.86 8.15
CA GLU A 108 6.11 7.78 7.10
C GLU A 108 5.57 7.53 5.73
N TYR A 109 5.05 6.33 5.51
CA TYR A 109 4.75 5.88 4.17
C TYR A 109 3.29 5.48 4.10
N ALA A 110 2.57 6.21 3.26
CA ALA A 110 1.24 5.78 2.86
C ALA A 110 1.32 4.35 2.32
N ASN A 111 0.23 3.61 2.50
CA ASN A 111 0.13 2.18 2.18
C ASN A 111 0.91 1.26 3.14
N GLN A 112 1.52 1.77 4.23
CA GLN A 112 2.14 0.96 5.27
C GLN A 112 1.15 -0.05 5.86
N ARG A 113 1.50 -1.34 5.85
CA ARG A 113 0.68 -2.41 6.45
C ARG A 113 0.58 -2.25 7.95
N MET A 114 -0.63 -2.43 8.45
CA MET A 114 -0.98 -2.32 9.87
C MET A 114 -1.97 -3.41 10.27
N LYS A 115 -1.93 -3.79 11.55
CA LYS A 115 -3.03 -4.49 12.20
C LYS A 115 -3.51 -3.67 13.38
N VAL A 116 -4.82 -3.62 13.59
CA VAL A 116 -5.43 -2.81 14.65
C VAL A 116 -6.30 -3.70 15.50
N GLU A 117 -6.00 -3.71 16.80
CA GLU A 117 -6.88 -4.27 17.83
C GLU A 117 -7.90 -3.20 18.24
N VAL A 118 -9.16 -3.59 18.14
CA VAL A 118 -10.31 -2.75 18.50
C VAL A 118 -11.19 -3.49 19.50
N GLY A 119 -11.96 -2.71 20.26
CA GLY A 119 -12.83 -3.23 21.30
C GLY A 119 -13.94 -4.17 20.80
N THR A 120 -14.61 -4.80 21.77
CA THR A 120 -15.56 -5.90 21.55
C THR A 120 -16.80 -5.55 20.74
N GLU A 121 -17.22 -4.27 20.74
CA GLU A 121 -18.43 -3.81 20.05
C GLU A 121 -18.18 -3.40 18.58
N PHE A 122 -17.03 -3.76 18.01
CA PHE A 122 -16.71 -3.41 16.64
C PHE A 122 -17.51 -4.23 15.60
N GLU A 123 -18.10 -3.51 14.64
CA GLU A 123 -18.70 -4.09 13.44
C GLU A 123 -18.03 -3.51 12.18
N ARG A 124 -17.62 -4.40 11.26
CA ARG A 124 -17.04 -3.98 9.98
C ARG A 124 -18.09 -3.23 9.16
N LYS A 125 -17.71 -2.07 8.63
CA LYS A 125 -18.63 -1.20 7.89
C LYS A 125 -18.05 -0.73 6.57
N TRP A 126 -18.79 -1.01 5.50
CA TRP A 126 -18.56 -0.42 4.20
C TRP A 126 -19.29 0.93 4.09
N THR A 127 -18.56 1.95 3.63
CA THR A 127 -19.07 3.29 3.38
C THR A 127 -19.19 3.50 1.88
N GLU A 128 -20.39 3.84 1.42
CA GLU A 128 -20.62 4.32 0.06
C GLU A 128 -20.25 5.81 0.00
N ALA A 129 -19.41 6.19 -0.97
CA ALA A 129 -19.02 7.57 -1.17
C ALA A 129 -19.05 7.94 -2.65
N SER A 130 -19.29 9.22 -2.92
CA SER A 130 -19.27 9.76 -4.29
C SER A 130 -17.85 9.95 -4.84
N ARG A 131 -16.83 9.81 -3.98
CA ARG A 131 -15.42 10.07 -4.29
C ARG A 131 -14.53 9.10 -3.52
N HIS A 132 -13.31 8.91 -4.04
CA HIS A 132 -12.28 8.15 -3.37
C HIS A 132 -11.96 8.70 -1.99
N ILE A 133 -11.51 7.83 -1.09
CA ILE A 133 -11.35 8.16 0.31
C ILE A 133 -10.25 9.19 0.61
N SER A 134 -9.28 9.35 -0.29
CA SER A 134 -8.29 10.44 -0.24
C SER A 134 -8.93 11.84 -0.19
N PHE A 135 -10.15 11.99 -0.76
CA PHE A 135 -10.87 13.25 -0.90
C PHE A 135 -12.09 13.39 0.04
N GLN A 136 -12.59 12.31 0.64
CA GLN A 136 -13.83 12.33 1.44
C GLN A 136 -13.70 11.62 2.80
N ARG A 137 -12.70 12.06 3.60
CA ARG A 137 -12.34 11.44 4.89
C ARG A 137 -13.34 11.71 6.01
N ALA A 138 -14.00 12.86 5.99
CA ALA A 138 -14.86 13.32 7.09
C ALA A 138 -16.11 12.45 7.34
N LEU A 139 -16.45 11.53 6.43
CA LEU A 139 -17.60 10.63 6.58
C LEU A 139 -17.22 9.23 7.10
N LEU A 140 -15.93 9.00 7.35
CA LEU A 140 -15.48 7.72 7.86
C LEU A 140 -15.95 7.49 9.31
N PRO A 141 -16.34 6.25 9.65
CA PRO A 141 -16.57 5.89 11.05
C PRO A 141 -15.29 6.07 11.86
N ILE A 142 -15.44 6.62 13.06
CA ILE A 142 -14.35 6.70 14.05
C ILE A 142 -14.38 5.43 14.90
N VAL A 143 -13.22 4.80 15.10
CA VAL A 143 -13.07 3.58 15.90
C VAL A 143 -11.91 3.78 16.86
N GLU A 144 -12.11 3.43 18.13
CA GLU A 144 -11.04 3.50 19.13
C GLU A 144 -10.06 2.35 18.95
N ALA A 145 -8.77 2.67 18.85
CA ALA A 145 -7.70 1.69 18.71
C ALA A 145 -7.09 1.38 20.07
N GLU A 146 -7.13 0.11 20.48
CA GLU A 146 -6.48 -0.36 21.71
C GLU A 146 -4.98 -0.56 21.45
N LYS A 147 -4.66 -1.21 20.31
CA LYS A 147 -3.28 -1.47 19.93
C LYS A 147 -3.12 -1.49 18.41
N ILE A 148 -2.02 -0.90 17.95
CA ILE A 148 -1.67 -0.78 16.55
C ILE A 148 -0.34 -1.49 16.32
N TYR A 149 -0.36 -2.49 15.45
CA TYR A 149 0.81 -3.24 15.00
C TYR A 149 1.27 -2.65 13.66
N ILE A 150 2.52 -2.25 13.59
CA ILE A 150 3.15 -1.68 12.40
C ILE A 150 4.02 -2.76 11.78
N GLU A 151 3.72 -3.16 10.56
CA GLU A 151 4.56 -4.14 9.85
C GLU A 151 5.77 -3.44 9.20
N PRO A 152 6.83 -4.16 8.82
CA PRO A 152 7.91 -3.59 8.01
C PRO A 152 7.36 -3.03 6.68
N TYR A 153 7.80 -1.83 6.31
CA TYR A 153 7.52 -1.28 4.98
C TYR A 153 8.38 -1.99 3.93
N SER A 154 7.80 -2.31 2.77
CA SER A 154 8.52 -2.93 1.66
C SER A 154 8.43 -2.10 0.39
N SER A 155 9.33 -2.35 -0.56
CA SER A 155 9.28 -1.80 -1.91
C SER A 155 7.94 -2.05 -2.60
N SER A 156 7.31 -3.21 -2.37
CA SER A 156 5.99 -3.52 -2.91
C SER A 156 4.87 -2.62 -2.35
N ASP A 157 4.98 -2.20 -1.08
CA ASP A 157 4.03 -1.28 -0.46
C ASP A 157 4.16 0.12 -1.10
N TYR A 158 5.39 0.57 -1.38
CA TYR A 158 5.64 1.82 -2.09
C TYR A 158 5.15 1.79 -3.53
N ILE A 159 5.50 0.74 -4.28
CA ILE A 159 5.10 0.59 -5.69
C ILE A 159 3.59 0.55 -5.83
N SER A 160 2.88 -0.17 -4.96
CA SER A 160 1.42 -0.23 -4.99
C SER A 160 0.75 1.11 -4.68
N PHE A 161 1.42 1.95 -3.89
CA PHE A 161 0.97 3.30 -3.57
C PHE A 161 1.15 4.28 -4.74
N ILE A 162 2.29 4.21 -5.41
CA ILE A 162 2.71 5.16 -6.46
C ILE A 162 2.41 4.68 -7.89
N LYS A 163 1.95 3.43 -8.06
CA LYS A 163 1.67 2.87 -9.39
C LYS A 163 0.78 3.83 -10.17
N PRO A 164 1.15 4.16 -11.41
CA PRO A 164 0.39 5.11 -12.18
C PRO A 164 -0.85 4.44 -12.80
N GLU A 165 -1.71 5.24 -13.43
CA GLU A 165 -2.86 4.74 -14.21
C GLU A 165 -2.41 4.01 -15.48
N ASP A 166 -3.35 3.41 -16.20
CA ASP A 166 -3.08 2.74 -17.48
C ASP A 166 -2.41 3.68 -18.50
N ASN A 167 -1.58 3.11 -19.37
CA ASN A 167 -0.74 3.82 -20.35
C ASN A 167 0.25 4.82 -19.75
N ARG A 168 0.52 4.75 -18.44
CA ARG A 168 1.54 5.54 -17.78
C ARG A 168 2.64 4.64 -17.22
N PHE A 169 3.88 5.13 -17.31
CA PHE A 169 5.07 4.49 -16.80
C PHE A 169 5.83 5.47 -15.91
N ILE A 170 6.42 4.97 -14.83
CA ILE A 170 7.40 5.71 -14.04
C ILE A 170 8.75 5.05 -14.28
N TYR A 171 9.70 5.82 -14.79
CA TYR A 171 11.07 5.38 -14.99
C TYR A 171 11.99 6.06 -14.00
N TYR A 172 12.39 5.28 -13.01
CA TYR A 172 13.21 5.68 -11.90
C TYR A 172 14.68 5.46 -12.24
N VAL A 173 15.49 6.51 -12.11
CA VAL A 173 16.90 6.52 -12.51
C VAL A 173 17.78 6.95 -11.33
N LYS A 174 18.63 6.04 -10.84
CA LYS A 174 19.71 6.33 -9.91
C LYS A 174 21.04 6.18 -10.64
N GLU A 175 21.77 7.27 -10.77
CA GLU A 175 23.11 7.33 -11.36
C GLU A 175 24.06 8.16 -10.49
N GLU A 176 25.37 7.97 -10.64
CA GLU A 176 26.40 8.74 -9.93
C GLU A 176 26.45 10.20 -10.41
N SER A 177 26.17 10.45 -11.69
CA SER A 177 26.23 11.77 -12.30
C SER A 177 24.97 12.10 -13.09
N TYR A 178 24.56 13.36 -13.00
CA TYR A 178 23.43 13.90 -13.74
C TYR A 178 23.87 14.53 -15.07
N ASP A 179 23.52 13.92 -16.21
CA ASP A 179 23.68 14.53 -17.54
C ASP A 179 22.43 15.35 -17.93
N GLU A 180 22.49 16.66 -17.72
CA GLU A 180 21.39 17.58 -18.03
C GLU A 180 20.91 17.51 -19.50
N ALA A 181 21.84 17.29 -20.44
CA ALA A 181 21.48 17.20 -21.86
C ALA A 181 20.72 15.91 -22.14
N TYR A 182 21.15 14.81 -21.55
CA TYR A 182 20.43 13.53 -21.62
C TYR A 182 19.02 13.63 -21.01
N TRP A 183 18.91 14.21 -19.82
CA TRP A 183 17.63 14.43 -19.14
C TRP A 183 16.67 15.29 -19.97
N ARG A 184 17.17 16.35 -20.60
CA ARG A 184 16.35 17.17 -21.51
C ARG A 184 15.80 16.36 -22.69
N ARG A 185 16.60 15.44 -23.25
CA ARG A 185 16.13 14.56 -24.33
C ARG A 185 15.09 13.56 -23.85
N LEU A 186 15.24 13.00 -22.65
CA LEU A 186 14.21 12.15 -22.04
C LEU A 186 12.89 12.89 -21.83
N MET A 187 12.95 14.15 -21.39
CA MET A 187 11.73 14.98 -21.26
C MET A 187 11.04 15.23 -22.62
N LEU A 188 11.81 15.47 -23.68
CA LEU A 188 11.26 15.60 -25.05
C LEU A 188 10.65 14.29 -25.55
N LEU A 189 11.28 13.14 -25.25
CA LEU A 189 10.72 11.83 -25.57
C LEU A 189 9.39 11.61 -24.84
N SER A 190 9.31 11.90 -23.54
CA SER A 190 8.05 11.84 -22.78
C SER A 190 6.96 12.72 -23.36
N GLU A 191 7.30 13.92 -23.80
CA GLU A 191 6.36 14.83 -24.45
C GLU A 191 5.86 14.28 -25.80
N SER A 192 6.75 13.73 -26.64
CA SER A 192 6.36 13.08 -27.90
C SER A 192 5.50 11.84 -27.66
N LEU A 193 5.86 10.98 -26.70
CA LEU A 193 5.05 9.82 -26.32
C LEU A 193 3.62 10.21 -25.94
N HIS A 194 3.48 11.28 -25.16
CA HIS A 194 2.19 11.79 -24.75
C HIS A 194 1.38 12.29 -25.95
N ASN A 195 1.99 13.11 -26.80
CA ASN A 195 1.31 13.75 -27.94
C ASN A 195 0.96 12.77 -29.08
N ASP A 196 1.84 11.81 -29.35
CA ASP A 196 1.75 10.96 -30.54
C ASP A 196 1.08 9.60 -30.26
N LYS A 197 1.18 9.11 -29.01
CA LYS A 197 0.74 7.75 -28.64
C LYS A 197 -0.22 7.70 -27.46
N ASP A 198 -0.51 8.83 -26.80
CA ASP A 198 -1.26 8.85 -25.53
C ASP A 198 -0.65 7.95 -24.46
N VAL A 199 0.69 7.89 -24.44
CA VAL A 199 1.48 7.16 -23.44
C VAL A 199 2.29 8.16 -22.62
N TYR A 200 2.30 8.01 -21.30
CA TYR A 200 2.99 8.94 -20.41
C TYR A 200 4.19 8.24 -19.80
N LEU A 201 5.37 8.83 -19.96
CA LEU A 201 6.59 8.38 -19.28
C LEU A 201 7.01 9.46 -18.28
N ASP A 202 6.93 9.15 -16.99
CA ASP A 202 7.41 10.01 -15.91
C ASP A 202 8.82 9.57 -15.52
N VAL A 203 9.83 10.30 -15.99
CA VAL A 203 11.22 9.98 -15.69
C VAL A 203 11.65 10.73 -14.43
N ARG A 204 12.06 9.97 -13.41
CA ARG A 204 12.43 10.47 -12.09
C ARG A 204 13.90 10.16 -11.81
N TYR A 205 14.74 11.19 -11.87
CA TYR A 205 16.06 11.09 -11.26
C TYR A 205 15.89 10.96 -9.74
N MET A 206 16.61 10.04 -9.11
CA MET A 206 16.57 9.84 -7.65
C MET A 206 17.76 10.48 -6.95
N PRO A 207 17.74 11.80 -6.67
CA PRO A 207 18.70 12.40 -5.76
C PRO A 207 18.28 12.21 -4.28
N ASN A 208 17.07 11.68 -4.03
CA ASN A 208 16.48 11.63 -2.69
C ASN A 208 16.67 10.25 -2.06
N ASP A 209 17.48 10.20 -1.00
CA ASP A 209 17.74 9.01 -0.17
C ASP A 209 16.46 8.33 0.33
N GLN A 210 15.36 9.08 0.49
CA GLN A 210 14.06 8.52 0.89
C GLN A 210 13.48 7.57 -0.16
N VAL A 211 13.45 7.97 -1.44
CA VAL A 211 12.91 7.12 -2.52
C VAL A 211 13.80 5.90 -2.72
N ILE A 212 15.12 6.08 -2.60
CA ILE A 212 16.11 5.00 -2.61
C ILE A 212 15.82 3.99 -1.49
N GLY A 213 15.57 4.48 -0.28
CA GLY A 213 15.18 3.65 0.85
C GLY A 213 13.88 2.87 0.62
N TYR A 214 12.85 3.51 0.04
CA TYR A 214 11.56 2.83 -0.21
C TYR A 214 11.65 1.77 -1.28
N LEU A 215 12.44 2.00 -2.31
CA LEU A 215 12.64 1.04 -3.39
C LEU A 215 13.69 -0.02 -3.05
N GLU A 216 14.25 0.00 -1.83
CA GLU A 216 15.29 -0.92 -1.35
C GLU A 216 16.49 -0.95 -2.31
N ILE A 217 16.91 0.22 -2.78
CA ILE A 217 17.98 0.39 -3.77
C ILE A 217 19.33 0.46 -3.06
N ASP A 218 20.05 -0.64 -3.06
CA ASP A 218 21.35 -0.78 -2.39
C ASP A 218 22.53 -0.49 -3.34
N GLU A 219 22.32 -0.57 -4.64
CA GLU A 219 23.38 -0.40 -5.64
C GLU A 219 23.61 1.08 -5.98
N PRO A 220 24.85 1.48 -6.35
CA PRO A 220 25.14 2.86 -6.72
C PRO A 220 24.41 3.31 -7.99
N PHE A 221 24.08 2.37 -8.89
CA PHE A 221 23.30 2.60 -10.10
C PHE A 221 22.11 1.64 -10.12
N GLU A 222 20.91 2.17 -10.32
CA GLU A 222 19.72 1.34 -10.41
C GLU A 222 18.61 2.02 -11.20
N TYR A 223 17.94 1.20 -12.01
CA TYR A 223 16.89 1.58 -12.93
C TYR A 223 15.65 0.76 -12.62
N VAL A 224 14.55 1.41 -12.26
CA VAL A 224 13.29 0.74 -11.91
C VAL A 224 12.20 1.25 -12.84
N ILE A 225 11.40 0.34 -13.39
CA ILE A 225 10.29 0.66 -14.30
C ILE A 225 9.00 0.18 -13.66
N VAL A 226 8.07 1.11 -13.46
CA VAL A 226 6.77 0.85 -12.84
C VAL A 226 5.66 1.22 -13.81
N SER A 227 4.62 0.38 -13.91
CA SER A 227 3.38 0.62 -14.67
C SER A 227 2.15 0.43 -13.78
N SER A 228 0.95 0.47 -14.36
CA SER A 228 -0.30 0.17 -13.63
C SER A 228 -0.34 -1.26 -13.06
N GLU A 229 0.46 -2.18 -13.60
CA GLU A 229 0.60 -3.56 -13.11
C GLU A 229 1.61 -3.70 -11.95
N GLY A 230 2.34 -2.64 -11.60
CA GLY A 230 3.40 -2.65 -10.58
C GLY A 230 4.81 -2.54 -11.19
N GLU A 231 5.82 -3.08 -10.49
CA GLU A 231 7.20 -3.11 -11.00
C GLU A 231 7.30 -4.10 -12.16
N LEU A 232 7.72 -3.60 -13.33
CA LEU A 232 7.93 -4.41 -14.53
C LEU A 232 9.38 -4.86 -14.66
N MET A 233 10.31 -4.00 -14.26
CA MET A 233 11.74 -4.25 -14.40
C MET A 233 12.55 -3.49 -13.35
N ARG A 234 13.65 -4.13 -12.97
CA ARG A 234 14.74 -3.58 -12.16
C ARG A 234 16.07 -4.04 -12.73
N SER A 235 17.01 -3.11 -12.92
CA SER A 235 18.32 -3.37 -13.53
C SER A 235 19.37 -2.41 -13.00
N SER A 236 20.63 -2.84 -12.92
CA SER A 236 21.78 -1.95 -12.71
C SER A 236 22.41 -1.48 -14.03
N ASP A 237 21.94 -2.01 -15.16
CA ASP A 237 22.36 -1.63 -16.51
C ASP A 237 21.26 -0.80 -17.20
N ARG A 238 21.65 0.42 -17.58
CA ARG A 238 20.79 1.39 -18.26
C ARG A 238 20.31 0.88 -19.60
N GLU A 239 21.21 0.32 -20.41
CA GLU A 239 20.91 -0.13 -21.77
C GLU A 239 19.83 -1.22 -21.74
N THR A 240 19.92 -2.12 -20.76
CA THR A 240 18.90 -3.15 -20.52
C THR A 240 17.54 -2.52 -20.16
N ALA A 241 17.50 -1.54 -19.24
CA ALA A 241 16.25 -0.89 -18.84
C ALA A 241 15.61 -0.09 -19.99
N GLU A 242 16.41 0.65 -20.74
CA GLU A 242 15.95 1.45 -21.87
C GLU A 242 15.51 0.56 -23.04
N THR A 243 16.23 -0.52 -23.34
CA THR A 243 15.82 -1.50 -24.36
C THR A 243 14.46 -2.13 -24.03
N PHE A 244 14.21 -2.39 -22.74
CA PHE A 244 12.90 -2.85 -22.29
C PHE A 244 11.82 -1.80 -22.57
N LEU A 245 12.05 -0.54 -22.18
CA LEU A 245 11.11 0.56 -22.46
C LEU A 245 10.92 0.80 -23.96
N GLU A 246 11.96 0.69 -24.79
CA GLU A 246 11.85 0.78 -26.25
C GLU A 246 10.92 -0.29 -26.81
N ALA A 247 10.99 -1.52 -26.30
CA ALA A 247 10.14 -2.62 -26.71
C ALA A 247 8.67 -2.38 -26.28
N GLU A 248 8.44 -1.94 -25.04
CA GLU A 248 7.10 -1.66 -24.51
C GLU A 248 6.44 -0.45 -25.17
N LEU A 249 7.20 0.64 -25.37
CA LEU A 249 6.70 1.92 -25.84
C LEU A 249 6.78 2.04 -27.38
N GLY A 250 7.53 1.17 -28.05
CA GLY A 250 7.76 1.20 -29.49
C GLY A 250 8.46 2.48 -29.97
N VAL A 251 9.41 2.99 -29.18
CA VAL A 251 10.21 4.20 -29.48
C VAL A 251 11.70 3.88 -29.34
N LYS A 252 12.56 4.82 -29.75
CA LYS A 252 13.98 4.78 -29.47
C LYS A 252 14.34 5.76 -28.37
N PHE A 253 15.15 5.32 -27.42
CA PHE A 253 15.65 6.17 -26.35
C PHE A 253 16.82 7.00 -26.85
N PRO A 254 17.01 8.21 -26.28
CA PRO A 254 18.16 9.03 -26.61
C PRO A 254 19.48 8.37 -26.26
N GLU A 255 20.52 8.64 -27.04
CA GLU A 255 21.88 8.25 -26.69
C GLU A 255 22.49 9.30 -25.72
N GLU A 256 23.20 8.82 -24.70
CA GLU A 256 24.01 9.68 -23.84
C GLU A 256 25.18 10.28 -24.65
N GLY A 257 25.52 11.55 -24.39
CA GLY A 257 26.60 12.23 -25.11
C GLY A 257 26.34 12.58 -26.58
N ALA A 258 25.15 12.32 -27.12
CA ALA A 258 24.78 12.77 -28.46
C ALA A 258 24.73 14.32 -28.52
N GLU A 259 25.49 14.92 -29.43
CA GLU A 259 25.66 16.38 -29.55
C GLU A 259 24.51 17.10 -30.29
N ASN A 260 23.57 16.36 -30.89
CA ASN A 260 22.52 16.95 -31.74
C ASN A 260 21.11 16.71 -31.18
N ASP A 261 20.34 17.81 -31.03
CA ASP A 261 18.91 17.83 -30.67
C ASP A 261 17.97 17.33 -31.81
N GLN A 262 18.45 16.49 -32.74
CA GLN A 262 17.63 16.01 -33.85
C GLN A 262 16.79 14.80 -33.43
N TRP A 263 15.54 15.07 -33.08
CA TRP A 263 14.43 14.12 -32.96
C TRP A 263 13.34 14.50 -33.97
#